data_AF-A0A8X8BH81-F1
#
_entry.id   AF-A0A8X8BH81-F1
#
_cell.length_a   1.000
_cell.length_b   1.000
_cell.length_c   1.000
_cell.angle_alpha   90.00
_cell.angle_beta   90.00
_cell.angle_gamma   90.00
#
_symmetry.space_group_name_H-M   'P 1'
#
loop_
_entity.id
_entity.type
_entity.pdbx_description
1 polymer ?
#
loop_
_entity_poly.entity_id
_entity_poly.type
_entity_poly.pdbx_seq_one_letter_code
_entity_poly.pdbx_strand_id
1 'polypeptide(L)'
;MNEENVSEKRLDDVEIVNQEVQRISKEEVRTAMKRMKNGKAIGPDDIPMEAWRCLGEMAMEFLTRLFNGILESERMPEEWRRSVLVPIFKNKRDVQDCNNYRGIKLMSKSMKLWERVVEARLRSED
;
A
#
# COMPACT_ATOMS: atom_id res chain seq x y z
N MET A 1 -3.84 2.56 -28.91
CA MET A 1 -4.88 1.55 -28.61
C MET A 1 -4.15 0.41 -27.94
N ASN A 2 -3.96 0.50 -26.62
CA ASN A 2 -3.27 -0.56 -25.88
C ASN A 2 -4.35 -1.51 -25.39
N GLU A 3 -4.31 -2.72 -25.94
CA GLU A 3 -5.14 -3.84 -25.56
C GLU A 3 -5.13 -3.98 -24.05
N GLU A 4 -6.33 -3.92 -23.48
CA GLU A 4 -6.59 -4.23 -22.08
C GLU A 4 -6.04 -5.63 -21.82
N ASN A 5 -5.05 -5.72 -20.92
CA ASN A 5 -4.61 -7.00 -20.39
C ASN A 5 -5.79 -7.66 -19.69
N VAL A 6 -6.43 -8.59 -20.40
CA VAL A 6 -7.42 -9.54 -19.90
C VAL A 6 -6.75 -10.39 -18.81
N SER A 7 -6.77 -9.89 -17.58
CA SER A 7 -6.30 -10.60 -16.39
C SER A 7 -7.44 -11.14 -15.53
N GLU A 8 -8.64 -11.19 -16.11
CA GLU A 8 -9.91 -11.63 -15.51
C GLU A 8 -9.95 -13.15 -15.20
N LYS A 9 -8.86 -13.88 -15.50
CA LYS A 9 -8.75 -15.34 -15.40
C LYS A 9 -7.97 -15.88 -14.19
N ARG A 10 -8.05 -15.29 -12.99
CA ARG A 10 -7.15 -15.69 -11.88
C ARG A 10 -7.77 -15.98 -10.51
N LEU A 11 -9.08 -15.89 -10.31
CA LEU A 11 -9.67 -16.13 -8.99
C LEU A 11 -10.48 -17.42 -8.89
N ASP A 12 -10.96 -17.97 -10.00
CA ASP A 12 -11.86 -19.14 -9.98
C ASP A 12 -11.16 -20.46 -9.59
N ASP A 13 -9.84 -20.54 -9.74
CA ASP A 13 -9.05 -21.75 -9.45
C ASP A 13 -8.30 -21.68 -8.09
N VAL A 14 -8.56 -20.65 -7.27
CA VAL A 14 -7.90 -20.51 -5.97
C VAL A 14 -8.74 -21.22 -4.89
N GLU A 15 -8.19 -22.30 -4.34
CA GLU A 15 -8.78 -22.98 -3.18
C GLU A 15 -8.71 -22.04 -1.96
N ILE A 16 -9.87 -21.56 -1.49
CA ILE A 16 -9.94 -20.69 -0.31
C ILE A 16 -9.74 -21.55 0.93
N VAL A 17 -8.55 -21.44 1.52
CA VAL A 17 -8.27 -22.04 2.82
C VAL A 17 -8.84 -21.13 3.91
N ASN A 18 -9.87 -21.61 4.62
CA ASN A 18 -10.41 -20.92 5.79
C ASN A 18 -9.45 -21.08 6.97
N GLN A 19 -8.38 -20.28 6.98
CA GLN A 19 -7.43 -20.20 8.09
C GLN A 19 -7.71 -18.97 8.94
N GLU A 20 -7.70 -19.16 10.25
CA GLU A 20 -7.81 -18.05 11.19
C GLU A 20 -6.55 -17.18 11.11
N VAL A 21 -6.70 -15.95 10.62
CA VAL A 21 -5.58 -14.99 10.51
C VAL A 21 -5.38 -14.32 11.87
N GLN A 22 -4.17 -14.45 12.42
CA GLN A 22 -3.85 -13.80 13.69
C GLN A 22 -4.00 -12.27 13.61
N ARG A 23 -4.43 -11.65 14.71
CA ARG A 23 -4.53 -10.18 14.78
C ARG A 23 -3.17 -9.51 14.59
N ILE A 24 -3.17 -8.32 13.99
CA ILE A 24 -1.99 -7.46 13.87
C ILE A 24 -1.69 -6.81 15.21
N SER A 25 -0.44 -6.94 15.66
CA SER A 25 0.08 -6.31 16.87
C SER A 25 0.58 -4.89 16.60
N LYS A 26 0.63 -4.06 17.66
CA LYS A 26 1.24 -2.72 17.58
C LYS A 26 2.71 -2.78 17.18
N GLU A 27 3.44 -3.85 17.53
CA GLU A 27 4.87 -3.96 17.21
C GLU A 27 5.12 -4.24 15.72
N GLU A 28 4.23 -5.00 15.06
CA GLU A 28 4.29 -5.17 13.60
C GLU A 28 4.09 -3.84 12.89
N VAL A 29 3.10 -3.06 13.31
CA VAL A 29 2.83 -1.71 12.77
C VAL A 29 4.02 -0.78 13.03
N ARG A 30 4.59 -0.82 14.24
CA ARG A 30 5.77 -0.03 14.62
C ARG A 30 6.98 -0.39 13.77
N THR A 31 7.21 -1.68 13.55
CA THR A 31 8.31 -2.19 12.71
C THR A 31 8.13 -1.78 11.25
N ALA A 32 6.92 -1.89 10.71
CA ALA A 32 6.60 -1.43 9.37
C ALA A 32 6.82 0.09 9.23
N MET A 33 6.39 0.88 10.22
CA MET A 33 6.54 2.33 10.21
C MET A 33 8.01 2.77 10.26
N LYS A 34 8.84 2.10 11.07
CA LYS A 34 10.29 2.35 11.14
C LYS A 34 10.97 2.20 9.78
N ARG A 35 10.50 1.26 8.94
CA ARG A 35 11.04 1.00 7.59
C ARG A 35 10.60 2.04 6.54
N MET A 36 9.58 2.85 6.82
CA MET A 36 9.09 3.88 5.90
C MET A 36 9.93 5.15 6.01
N LYS A 37 10.33 5.72 4.85
CA LYS A 37 11.15 6.93 4.78
C LYS A 37 10.29 8.20 4.82
N ASN A 38 10.82 9.23 5.47
CA ASN A 38 10.31 10.61 5.42
C ASN A 38 10.62 11.27 4.06
N GLY A 39 9.96 12.40 3.77
CA GLY A 39 10.17 13.23 2.59
C GLY A 39 9.75 12.56 1.29
N LYS A 40 8.82 11.59 1.34
CA LYS A 40 8.32 10.89 0.16
C LYS A 40 6.98 11.46 -0.28
N ALA A 41 6.83 11.65 -1.60
CA ALA A 41 5.59 12.12 -2.23
C ALA A 41 4.33 11.46 -1.65
N ILE A 42 3.35 12.28 -1.30
CA ILE A 42 2.09 11.89 -0.64
C ILE A 42 1.11 11.27 -1.63
N GLY A 43 0.14 10.52 -1.11
CA GLY A 43 -0.97 9.99 -1.90
C GLY A 43 -2.07 11.04 -2.10
N PRO A 44 -3.20 10.66 -2.70
CA PRO A 44 -4.36 11.54 -2.88
C PRO A 44 -5.04 11.95 -1.55
N ASP A 45 -4.66 11.34 -0.43
CA ASP A 45 -5.17 11.63 0.91
C ASP A 45 -4.42 12.76 1.62
N ASP A 46 -3.33 13.26 1.02
CA ASP A 46 -2.49 14.33 1.56
C ASP A 46 -1.89 14.07 2.95
N ILE A 47 -1.85 12.82 3.40
CA ILE A 47 -1.29 12.44 4.71
C ILE A 47 0.16 11.95 4.52
N PRO A 48 1.18 12.71 4.99
CA PRO A 48 2.57 12.27 4.95
C PRO A 48 2.89 11.25 6.06
N MET A 49 4.02 10.56 5.95
CA MET A 49 4.45 9.62 7.00
C MET A 49 4.80 10.32 8.32
N GLU A 50 5.25 11.56 8.21
CA GLU A 50 5.61 12.44 9.30
C GLU A 50 4.41 12.75 10.20
N ALA A 51 3.20 12.85 9.63
CA ALA A 51 1.98 13.01 10.41
C ALA A 51 1.76 11.81 11.34
N TRP A 52 1.87 10.59 10.81
CA TRP A 52 1.76 9.37 11.63
C TRP A 52 2.86 9.28 12.70
N ARG A 53 4.09 9.70 12.38
CA ARG A 53 5.19 9.72 13.35
C ARG A 53 4.97 10.75 14.45
N CYS A 54 4.44 11.93 14.11
CA CYS A 54 4.16 13.01 15.05
C CYS A 54 3.09 12.60 16.08
N LEU A 55 2.08 11.83 15.65
CA LEU A 55 1.03 11.31 16.53
C LEU A 55 1.52 10.20 17.48
N GLY A 56 2.70 9.63 17.27
CA GLY A 56 3.31 8.66 18.19
C GLY A 56 2.42 7.46 18.50
N GLU A 57 2.17 7.20 19.78
CA GLU A 57 1.39 6.05 20.24
C GLU A 57 -0.08 6.10 19.80
N MET A 58 -0.67 7.30 19.66
CA MET A 58 -2.04 7.44 19.13
C MET A 58 -2.15 6.88 17.70
N ALA A 59 -1.14 7.11 16.87
CA ALA A 59 -1.10 6.52 15.54
C ALA A 59 -0.96 5.00 15.60
N MET A 60 -0.14 4.47 16.52
CA MET A 60 0.00 3.02 16.69
C MET A 60 -1.33 2.36 17.05
N GLU A 61 -2.07 2.94 17.99
CA GLU A 61 -3.39 2.44 18.38
C GLU A 61 -4.41 2.54 17.25
N PHE A 62 -4.49 3.70 16.61
CA PHE A 62 -5.42 3.93 15.51
C PHE A 62 -5.15 2.99 14.32
N LEU A 63 -3.90 2.94 13.84
CA LEU A 63 -3.52 2.13 12.68
C LEU A 63 -3.68 0.64 12.97
N THR A 64 -3.32 0.18 14.18
CA THR A 64 -3.49 -1.23 14.56
C THR A 64 -4.96 -1.61 14.60
N ARG A 65 -5.83 -0.73 15.12
CA ARG A 65 -7.29 -0.95 15.10
C ARG A 65 -7.83 -0.95 13.68
N LEU A 66 -7.42 0.01 12.84
CA LEU A 66 -7.80 0.08 11.44
C LEU A 66 -7.42 -1.20 10.69
N PHE A 67 -6.18 -1.64 10.82
CA PHE A 67 -5.65 -2.82 10.14
C PHE A 67 -6.36 -4.10 10.56
N ASN A 68 -6.62 -4.28 11.86
CA ASN A 68 -7.42 -5.41 12.33
C ASN A 68 -8.87 -5.34 11.85
N GLY A 69 -9.46 -4.14 11.77
CA GLY A 69 -10.79 -3.95 11.18
C GLY A 69 -10.84 -4.34 9.71
N ILE A 70 -9.77 -4.06 8.95
CA ILE A 70 -9.64 -4.50 7.56
C ILE A 70 -9.52 -6.03 7.46
N LEU A 71 -8.73 -6.68 8.34
CA LEU A 71 -8.64 -8.15 8.39
C LEU A 71 -9.99 -8.79 8.69
N GLU A 72 -10.72 -8.27 9.67
CA GLU A 72 -11.98 -8.85 10.14
C GLU A 72 -13.15 -8.63 9.17
N SER A 73 -13.20 -7.45 8.53
CA SER A 73 -14.28 -7.11 7.60
C SER A 73 -13.99 -7.46 6.14
N GLU A 74 -12.75 -7.86 5.84
CA GLU A 74 -12.23 -8.07 4.49
C GLU A 74 -12.42 -6.84 3.56
N ARG A 75 -12.54 -5.65 4.17
CA ARG A 75 -12.84 -4.39 3.47
C ARG A 75 -11.81 -3.34 3.81
N MET A 76 -11.16 -2.81 2.78
CA MET A 76 -10.27 -1.66 2.88
C MET A 76 -11.01 -0.35 2.62
N PRO A 77 -10.51 0.79 3.16
CA PRO A 77 -11.03 2.12 2.81
C PRO A 77 -11.09 2.34 1.30
N GLU A 78 -12.16 2.98 0.82
CA GLU A 78 -12.33 3.26 -0.61
C GLU A 78 -11.23 4.19 -1.14
N GLU A 79 -10.77 5.10 -0.30
CA GLU A 79 -9.64 6.01 -0.53
C GLU A 79 -8.39 5.27 -0.98
N TRP A 80 -8.13 4.07 -0.43
CA TRP A 80 -6.95 3.27 -0.77
C TRP A 80 -7.03 2.68 -2.18
N ARG A 81 -8.22 2.61 -2.78
CA ARG A 81 -8.39 2.18 -4.18
C ARG A 81 -7.99 3.28 -5.17
N ARG A 82 -7.77 4.52 -4.72
CA ARG A 82 -7.38 5.65 -5.55
C ARG A 82 -5.87 5.89 -5.51
N SER A 83 -5.33 6.32 -6.66
CA SER A 83 -3.92 6.70 -6.78
C SER A 83 -3.75 7.79 -7.83
N VAL A 84 -2.70 8.61 -7.71
CA VAL A 84 -2.30 9.57 -8.75
C VAL A 84 -1.18 8.95 -9.58
N LEU A 85 -1.35 8.87 -10.90
CA LEU A 85 -0.32 8.43 -11.84
C LEU A 85 0.50 9.64 -12.29
N VAL A 86 1.78 9.68 -11.91
CA VAL A 86 2.71 10.74 -12.32
C VAL A 86 3.71 10.17 -13.34
N PRO A 87 3.75 10.68 -14.59
CA PRO A 87 4.76 10.29 -15.56
C PRO A 87 6.10 10.97 -15.22
N ILE A 88 7.15 10.17 -14.99
CA ILE A 88 8.50 10.68 -14.77
C ILE A 88 9.35 10.41 -16.01
N PHE A 89 9.93 11.46 -16.56
CA PHE A 89 10.82 11.36 -17.71
C PHE A 89 12.10 10.60 -17.35
N LYS A 90 12.52 9.66 -18.21
CA LYS A 90 13.72 8.81 -17.98
C LYS A 90 15.04 9.56 -18.23
N ASN A 91 15.01 10.88 -18.47
CA ASN A 91 16.16 11.73 -18.78
C ASN A 91 17.02 11.19 -19.94
N LYS A 92 16.37 10.60 -20.94
CA LYS A 92 17.01 10.09 -22.15
C LYS A 92 16.05 10.33 -23.32
N ARG A 93 16.58 10.75 -24.47
CA ARG A 93 15.88 10.87 -25.78
C ARG A 93 14.86 12.02 -25.84
N ASP A 94 13.97 11.93 -26.82
CA ASP A 94 12.94 12.92 -27.13
C ASP A 94 11.85 12.96 -26.04
N VAL A 95 11.55 14.18 -25.57
CA VAL A 95 10.52 14.47 -24.57
C VAL A 95 9.10 14.29 -25.12
N GLN A 96 8.92 14.30 -26.45
CA GLN A 96 7.61 14.13 -27.08
C GLN A 96 7.21 12.65 -27.21
N ASP A 97 8.14 11.71 -27.07
CA ASP A 97 7.86 10.28 -27.14
C ASP A 97 7.45 9.74 -25.76
N CYS A 98 6.17 9.35 -25.64
CA CYS A 98 5.58 8.83 -24.41
C CYS A 98 6.31 7.60 -23.84
N ASN A 99 7.01 6.81 -24.66
CA ASN A 99 7.77 5.64 -24.21
C ASN A 99 8.98 6.02 -23.32
N ASN A 100 9.41 7.28 -23.39
CA ASN A 100 10.52 7.81 -22.59
C ASN A 100 10.10 8.22 -21.17
N TYR A 101 8.84 7.97 -20.79
CA TYR A 101 8.35 8.17 -19.43
C TYR A 101 8.17 6.85 -18.68
N ARG A 102 8.23 6.92 -17.35
CA ARG A 102 7.85 5.84 -16.44
C ARG A 102 6.75 6.37 -15.53
N GLY A 103 5.60 5.71 -15.54
CA GLY A 103 4.53 6.01 -14.60
C GLY A 103 4.92 5.62 -13.18
N ILE A 104 4.72 6.52 -12.22
CA ILE A 104 4.79 6.22 -10.79
C ILE A 104 3.41 6.46 -10.18
N LYS A 105 2.88 5.45 -9.47
CA LYS A 105 1.65 5.58 -8.70
C LYS A 105 1.94 6.13 -7.31
N LEU A 106 1.34 7.27 -6.99
CA LEU A 106 1.30 7.84 -5.66
C LEU A 106 0.05 7.32 -4.95
N MET A 107 0.25 6.68 -3.81
CA MET A 107 -0.79 5.98 -3.04
C MET A 107 -0.71 6.42 -1.58
N SER A 108 -1.83 6.26 -0.86
CA SER A 108 -1.95 6.55 0.57
C SER A 108 -0.79 5.96 1.36
N LYS A 109 -0.27 6.72 2.33
CA LYS A 109 0.80 6.24 3.21
C LYS A 109 0.32 5.16 4.17
N SER A 110 -0.91 5.26 4.66
CA SER A 110 -1.52 4.22 5.49
C SER A 110 -1.73 2.92 4.71
N MET A 111 -2.10 2.99 3.43
CA MET A 111 -2.18 1.81 2.56
C MET A 111 -0.81 1.15 2.39
N LYS A 112 0.23 1.93 2.08
CA LYS A 112 1.59 1.39 1.95
C LYS A 112 2.12 0.79 3.25
N LEU A 113 1.69 1.34 4.39
CA LEU A 113 2.04 0.80 5.70
C LEU A 113 1.35 -0.55 5.93
N TRP A 114 0.07 -0.67 5.60
CA TRP A 114 -0.66 -1.94 5.60
C TRP A 114 0.03 -2.98 4.70
N GLU A 115 0.36 -2.62 3.46
CA GLU A 115 1.09 -3.49 2.53
C GLU A 115 2.40 -4.01 3.13
N ARG A 116 3.15 -3.16 3.86
CA ARG A 116 4.39 -3.58 4.53
C ARG A 116 4.15 -4.60 5.64
N VAL A 117 3.06 -4.44 6.41
CA VAL A 117 2.71 -5.40 7.47
C VAL A 117 2.35 -6.75 6.87
N VAL A 118 1.50 -6.75 5.83
CA VAL A 118 1.11 -7.97 5.12
C VAL A 118 2.32 -8.62 4.44
N GLU A 119 3.16 -7.84 3.76
CA GLU A 119 4.42 -8.32 3.16
C GLU A 119 5.31 -9.00 4.19
N ALA A 120 5.44 -8.43 5.39
CA ALA A 120 6.27 -9.00 6.44
C ALA A 120 5.75 -10.36 6.92
N ARG A 121 4.43 -10.52 7.05
CA ARG A 121 3.80 -11.79 7.45
C ARG A 121 3.98 -12.88 6.39
N LEU A 122 3.72 -12.55 5.14
CA LEU A 122 3.87 -13.50 4.02
C LEU A 122 5.31 -13.96 3.82
N ARG A 123 6.30 -13.13 4.18
CA ARG A 123 7.71 -13.51 4.13
C ARG A 123 8.18 -14.30 5.36
N SER A 124 7.40 -14.35 6.43
CA SER A 124 7.72 -15.12 7.64
C SER A 124 7.03 -16.49 7.69
N GLU A 125 6.14 -16.77 6.73
CA GLU A 125 5.61 -18.10 6.47
C GLU A 125 6.66 -18.87 5.65
N ASP A 126 7.61 -19.51 6.36
CA ASP A 126 8.53 -20.52 5.86
C ASP A 126 8.15 -21.90 6.42
#